data_AF-F3GHV1-F1
#
_entry.id   AF-F3GHV1-F1
#
_cell.length_a   1.000
_cell.length_b   1.000
_cell.length_c   1.000
_cell.angle_alpha   90.00
_cell.angle_beta   90.00
_cell.angle_gamma   90.00
#
_symmetry.space_group_name_H-M   'P 1'
#
loop_
_entity.id
_entity.type
_entity.pdbx_description
1 polymer ?
#
loop_
_entity_poly.entity_id
_entity_poly.type
_entity_poly.pdbx_seq_one_letter_code
_entity_poly.pdbx_strand_id
1 'polypeptide(L)'
;MQVQNHASVDLYVDEVLRHAKVILISLHGGIGYWRYGVERLMELAARGVQVILVRADDRPDPELSDLSTVPAVERDRLWQFLRQGGLQN
;
A
#
# COMPACT_ATOMS: atom_id res chain seq x y z
N MET A 1 12.84 15.75 3.90
CA MET A 1 11.92 16.49 3.02
C MET A 1 10.60 15.73 3.05
N GLN A 2 9.61 16.25 3.79
CA GLN A 2 8.34 15.59 4.04
C GLN A 2 7.36 16.07 2.97
N VAL A 3 6.72 15.18 2.22
CA VAL A 3 5.75 15.54 1.17
C VAL A 3 4.48 16.05 1.86
N GLN A 4 4.46 17.32 2.26
CA GLN A 4 3.31 17.96 2.90
C GLN A 4 2.36 18.55 1.85
N ASN A 5 1.75 17.69 1.04
CA ASN A 5 0.56 18.10 0.30
C ASN A 5 -0.54 17.06 0.44
N HIS A 6 -1.18 17.05 1.62
CA HIS A 6 -2.33 16.22 1.91
C HIS A 6 -3.46 16.42 0.89
N ALA A 7 -3.66 17.66 0.39
CA ALA A 7 -4.70 17.95 -0.59
C ALA A 7 -4.49 17.19 -1.93
N SER A 8 -3.25 17.03 -2.37
CA SER A 8 -2.96 16.22 -3.57
C SER A 8 -3.24 14.73 -3.36
N VAL A 9 -3.00 14.21 -2.15
CA VAL A 9 -3.31 12.82 -1.79
C VAL A 9 -4.82 12.64 -1.74
N ASP A 10 -5.55 13.55 -1.10
CA ASP A 10 -7.00 13.49 -1.01
C ASP A 10 -7.66 13.56 -2.38
N LEU A 11 -7.18 14.43 -3.26
CA LEU A 11 -7.65 14.51 -4.64
C LEU A 11 -7.43 13.18 -5.38
N TYR A 12 -6.24 12.60 -5.26
CA TYR A 12 -5.94 11.31 -5.91
C TYR A 12 -6.77 10.15 -5.33
N VAL A 13 -7.03 10.18 -4.03
CA VAL A 13 -7.92 9.22 -3.37
C VAL A 13 -9.33 9.32 -3.95
N ASP A 14 -9.85 10.54 -4.10
CA ASP A 14 -11.21 10.77 -4.60
C ASP A 14 -11.34 10.53 -6.11
N GLU A 15 -10.37 10.93 -6.91
CA GLU A 15 -10.47 10.81 -8.37
C GLU A 15 -10.06 9.43 -8.88
N VAL A 16 -9.19 8.73 -8.17
CA VAL A 16 -8.56 7.48 -8.66
C VAL A 16 -8.79 6.32 -7.70
N LEU A 17 -8.27 6.41 -6.47
CA LEU A 17 -8.19 5.23 -5.60
C LEU A 17 -9.55 4.71 -5.13
N ARG A 18 -10.55 5.58 -4.94
CA ARG A 18 -11.90 5.15 -4.51
C ARG A 18 -12.59 4.23 -5.50
N HIS A 19 -12.16 4.21 -6.76
CA HIS A 19 -12.72 3.38 -7.81
C HIS A 19 -12.00 2.03 -7.96
N ALA A 20 -10.84 1.87 -7.31
CA ALA A 20 -10.06 0.65 -7.37
C ALA A 20 -10.73 -0.48 -6.56
N LYS A 21 -10.67 -1.70 -7.09
CA LYS A 21 -11.06 -2.91 -6.34
C LYS A 21 -9.91 -3.45 -5.49
N VAL A 22 -8.68 -3.30 -6.00
CA VAL A 22 -7.45 -3.75 -5.37
C VAL A 22 -6.41 -2.64 -5.50
N ILE A 23 -5.69 -2.37 -4.41
CA ILE A 23 -4.59 -1.42 -4.35
C ILE A 23 -3.38 -2.18 -3.78
N LEU A 24 -2.32 -2.33 -4.58
CA LEU A 24 -1.05 -2.90 -4.18
C LEU A 24 0.02 -1.81 -4.16
N ILE A 25 0.62 -1.57 -2.99
CA ILE A 25 1.60 -0.49 -2.81
C ILE A 25 2.89 -1.04 -2.21
N SER A 26 4.00 -0.74 -2.88
CA SER A 26 5.35 -0.98 -2.37
C SER A 26 5.89 0.28 -1.69
N LEU A 27 5.92 0.28 -0.36
CA LEU A 27 6.31 1.45 0.43
C LEU A 27 7.78 1.38 0.86
N HIS A 28 8.55 2.41 0.50
CA HIS A 28 9.94 2.58 0.94
C HIS A 28 9.97 3.33 2.27
N GLY A 29 10.65 2.79 3.28
CA GLY A 29 10.79 3.46 4.59
C GLY A 29 9.65 3.25 5.59
N GLY A 30 8.75 2.30 5.32
CA GLY A 30 7.64 1.93 6.22
C GLY A 30 6.56 3.00 6.35
N ILE A 31 5.60 2.78 7.26
CA ILE A 31 4.41 3.64 7.43
C ILE A 31 4.78 5.09 7.71
N GLY A 32 5.83 5.32 8.51
CA GLY A 32 6.28 6.67 8.89
C GLY A 32 6.65 7.56 7.70
N TYR A 33 7.02 6.97 6.55
CA TYR A 33 7.35 7.71 5.34
C TYR A 33 6.12 8.36 4.70
N TRP A 34 4.96 7.68 4.69
CA TRP A 34 3.75 8.14 4.04
C TRP A 34 2.48 7.88 4.87
N ARG A 35 2.56 8.24 6.15
CA ARG A 35 1.53 7.96 7.15
C ARG A 35 0.13 8.42 6.72
N TYR A 36 0.00 9.64 6.21
CA TYR A 36 -1.29 10.18 5.78
C TYR A 36 -1.93 9.37 4.64
N GLY A 37 -1.13 8.94 3.67
CA GLY A 37 -1.61 8.08 2.59
C GLY A 37 -2.08 6.72 3.11
N VAL A 38 -1.32 6.13 4.04
CA VAL A 38 -1.72 4.88 4.69
C VAL A 38 -3.05 5.04 5.43
N GLU A 39 -3.25 6.14 6.16
CA GLU A 39 -4.52 6.44 6.83
C GLU A 39 -5.70 6.49 5.83
N ARG A 40 -5.54 7.20 4.69
CA ARG A 40 -6.54 7.24 3.63
C ARG A 40 -6.79 5.88 2.97
N LEU A 41 -5.77 5.07 2.79
CA LEU A 41 -5.91 3.71 2.26
C LEU A 41 -6.69 2.81 3.22
N MET A 42 -6.47 2.93 4.53
CA MET A 42 -7.22 2.16 5.51
C MET A 42 -8.70 2.56 5.55
N GLU A 43 -9.03 3.83 5.29
CA GLU A 43 -10.42 4.26 5.11
C GLU A 43 -11.08 3.63 3.87
N LEU A 44 -10.34 3.48 2.77
CA LEU A 44 -10.82 2.74 1.60
C LEU A 44 -10.97 1.24 1.89
N ALA A 45 -10.04 0.66 2.65
CA ALA A 45 -10.11 -0.72 3.09
C ALA A 45 -11.38 -0.99 3.92
N ALA A 46 -11.72 -0.09 4.85
CA ALA A 46 -12.95 -0.15 5.62
C ALA A 46 -14.22 -0.06 4.76
N ARG A 47 -14.12 0.50 3.54
CA ARG A 47 -15.21 0.56 2.54
C ARG A 47 -15.23 -0.64 1.59
N GLY A 48 -14.34 -1.62 1.78
CA GLY A 48 -14.30 -2.87 1.03
C GLY A 48 -13.29 -2.91 -0.12
N VAL A 49 -12.41 -1.91 -0.25
CA VAL A 49 -11.29 -1.96 -1.21
C VAL A 49 -10.20 -2.89 -0.65
N GLN A 50 -9.70 -3.82 -1.47
CA GLN A 50 -8.60 -4.68 -1.03
C GLN A 50 -7.29 -3.91 -1.08
N VAL A 51 -6.73 -3.58 0.07
CA VAL A 51 -5.43 -2.88 0.19
C VAL A 51 -4.35 -3.88 0.60
N ILE A 52 -3.26 -3.89 -0.16
CA ILE A 52 -2.10 -4.76 0.05
C ILE A 52 -0.87 -3.87 0.13
N LEU A 53 -0.25 -3.84 1.31
CA LEU A 53 0.96 -3.06 1.54
C LEU A 53 2.14 -4.01 1.61
N VAL A 54 3.13 -3.79 0.76
CA VAL A 54 4.38 -4.54 0.75
C VAL A 54 5.55 -3.62 1.01
N ARG A 55 6.57 -4.15 1.68
CA ARG A 55 7.84 -3.45 1.88
C ARG A 55 8.60 -3.39 0.56
N ALA A 56 9.20 -2.25 0.26
CA ALA A 56 10.10 -2.17 -0.88
C ALA A 56 11.50 -2.75 -0.63
N ASP A 57 11.88 -2.96 0.64
CA ASP A 57 13.20 -3.45 1.05
C ASP A 57 13.15 -4.89 1.63
N ASP A 58 14.33 -5.46 1.92
CA ASP A 58 14.51 -6.84 2.42
C ASP A 58 14.29 -7.02 3.94
N ARG A 59 13.90 -5.97 4.66
CA ARG A 59 13.77 -6.04 6.12
C ARG A 59 12.32 -6.26 6.52
N PRO A 60 12.01 -7.21 7.42
CA PRO A 60 10.65 -7.43 7.89
C PRO A 60 10.08 -6.17 8.54
N ASP A 61 8.82 -5.87 8.23
CA ASP A 61 8.05 -4.77 8.81
C ASP A 61 6.69 -5.30 9.26
N PRO A 62 6.60 -5.76 10.52
CA PRO A 62 5.35 -6.28 11.07
C PRO A 62 4.23 -5.25 11.07
N GLU A 63 4.55 -3.97 11.25
CA GLU A 63 3.53 -2.91 11.34
C GLU A 63 2.86 -2.67 9.97
N LEU A 64 3.65 -2.62 8.89
CA LEU A 64 3.11 -2.51 7.53
C LEU A 64 2.35 -3.78 7.11
N SER A 65 2.83 -4.93 7.61
CA SER A 65 2.26 -6.24 7.36
C SER A 65 0.83 -6.37 7.88
N ASP A 66 0.57 -5.85 9.07
CA ASP A 66 -0.72 -5.96 9.77
C ASP A 66 -1.82 -5.05 9.17
N LEU A 67 -1.43 -4.04 8.39
CA LEU A 67 -2.36 -3.14 7.67
C LEU A 67 -2.91 -3.74 6.36
N SER A 68 -2.37 -4.87 5.90
CA SER A 68 -2.85 -5.50 4.67
C SER A 68 -4.18 -6.22 4.90
N THR A 69 -5.10 -6.09 3.95
CA THR A 69 -6.42 -6.76 3.97
C THR A 69 -6.38 -8.23 3.55
N VAL A 70 -5.19 -8.75 3.21
CA VAL A 70 -4.95 -10.13 2.76
C VAL A 70 -4.04 -10.88 3.73
N PRO A 71 -4.10 -12.22 3.77
CA PRO A 71 -3.18 -13.03 4.57
C PRO A 71 -1.71 -12.77 4.20
N ALA A 72 -0.82 -12.87 5.19
CA ALA A 72 0.61 -12.66 5.01
C ALA A 72 1.21 -13.50 3.87
N VAL A 73 0.78 -14.75 3.70
CA VAL A 73 1.26 -15.65 2.63
C VAL A 73 0.97 -15.09 1.23
N GLU A 74 -0.22 -14.51 1.01
CA GLU A 74 -0.59 -13.93 -0.28
C GLU A 74 0.19 -12.64 -0.54
N ARG A 75 0.30 -11.78 0.49
CA ARG A 75 1.10 -10.57 0.44
C ARG A 75 2.57 -10.88 0.09
N ASP A 76 3.17 -11.87 0.76
CA ASP A 76 4.58 -12.23 0.56
C ASP A 76 4.81 -12.78 -0.85
N ARG A 77 3.84 -13.51 -1.40
CA ARG A 77 3.88 -13.95 -2.80
C ARG A 77 3.84 -12.78 -3.78
N LEU A 78 2.96 -11.80 -3.57
CA LEU A 78 2.87 -10.59 -4.40
C LEU A 78 4.16 -9.75 -4.30
N TRP A 79 4.72 -9.65 -3.10
CA TRP A 79 6.02 -9.01 -2.90
C TRP A 79 7.13 -9.69 -3.70
N GLN A 80 7.17 -11.03 -3.72
CA GLN A 80 8.14 -11.78 -4.54
C GLN A 80 7.97 -11.49 -6.03
N PHE A 81 6.74 -11.44 -6.54
CA PHE A 81 6.48 -11.09 -7.95
C PHE A 81 6.96 -9.69 -8.30
N LEU A 82 6.68 -8.69 -7.44
CA LEU A 82 7.16 -7.33 -7.63
C LEU A 82 8.69 -7.24 -7.65
N ARG A 83 9.37 -8.03 -6.80
CA ARG A 83 10.83 -8.06 -6.75
C ARG A 83 11.47 -8.73 -7.96
N GLN A 84 10.87 -9.80 -8.45
CA GLN A 84 11.36 -10.49 -9.64
C GLN A 84 11.10 -9.64 -10.89
N GLY A 85 10.00 -8.88 -10.90
CA GLY A 85 9.59 -8.05 -12.03
C GLY A 85 9.31 -8.88 -13.28
N GLY A 86 9.15 -8.22 -14.43
CA GLY A 86 8.88 -8.91 -15.69
C GLY A 86 7.39 -9.08 -15.99
N LEU A 87 7.06 -9.13 -17.27
CA LEU A 87 5.69 -9.01 -17.78
C LEU A 87 4.78 -10.20 -17.42
N GLN A 88 5.36 -11.36 -17.13
CA GLN A 88 4.64 -12.61 -16.89
C GLN A 88 4.28 -12.84 -15.42
N ASN A 89 4.80 -11.99 -14.52
CA ASN A 89 4.56 -12.07 -13.08
C ASN A 89 3.26 -11.40 -12.66
#